data_AF-A0A8T3MBH1-F1
#
_entry.id   AF-A0A8T3MBH1-F1
#
_cell.length_a   1.000
_cell.length_b   1.000
_cell.length_c   1.000
_cell.angle_alpha   90.00
_cell.angle_beta   90.00
_cell.angle_gamma   90.00
#
_symmetry.space_group_name_H-M   'P 1'
#
loop_
_entity.id
_entity.type
_entity.pdbx_description
1 polymer ?
#
loop_
_entity_poly.entity_id
_entity_poly.type
_entity_poly.pdbx_seq_one_letter_code
_entity_poly.pdbx_strand_id
1 'polypeptide(L)'
;MNRIYFEPQVMSIPRGAELTTEAAHPMPGAAQALGHLADSYELVVVGDPPRGVLDAFEVPIQSTSDLPPEPAFGSWLITDDPGSCLARPPGLKTILIGPRRPATNKPALRFDVEARDLNAAVVEILTREAMA
;
A
#
# COMPACT_ATOMS: atom_id res chain seq x y z
N MET A 1 -10.83 14.30 -3.15
CA MET A 1 -11.09 12.87 -2.89
C MET A 1 -9.97 12.33 -2.02
N ASN A 2 -10.24 11.43 -1.09
CA ASN A 2 -9.19 10.78 -0.30
C ASN A 2 -8.47 9.75 -1.18
N ARG A 3 -7.17 9.56 -0.96
CA ARG A 3 -6.33 8.65 -1.75
C ARG A 3 -5.71 7.57 -0.89
N ILE A 4 -5.60 6.36 -1.44
CA ILE A 4 -4.76 5.30 -0.88
C ILE A 4 -3.57 5.14 -1.80
N TYR A 5 -2.39 5.40 -1.26
CA TYR A 5 -1.11 5.19 -1.92
C TYR A 5 -0.56 3.82 -1.52
N PHE A 6 0.02 3.10 -2.47
CA PHE A 6 0.71 1.84 -2.20
C PHE A 6 1.93 1.65 -3.11
N GLU A 7 2.95 1.00 -2.57
CA GLU A 7 4.12 0.59 -3.35
C GLU A 7 3.81 -0.68 -4.16
N PRO A 8 4.41 -0.91 -5.34
CA PRO A 8 4.13 -2.07 -6.18
C PRO A 8 4.24 -3.41 -5.46
N GLN A 9 5.18 -3.55 -4.52
CA GLN A 9 5.40 -4.79 -3.79
C GLN A 9 4.28 -5.10 -2.78
N VAL A 10 3.46 -4.10 -2.39
CA VAL A 10 2.27 -4.29 -1.55
C VAL A 10 1.13 -4.99 -2.30
N MET A 11 1.20 -5.08 -3.63
CA MET A 11 0.16 -5.70 -4.44
C MET A 11 0.62 -6.97 -5.15
N SER A 12 1.93 -7.24 -5.15
CA SER A 12 2.50 -8.28 -6.00
C SER A 12 3.47 -9.17 -5.23
N ILE A 13 3.51 -10.45 -5.59
CA ILE A 13 4.53 -11.38 -5.11
C ILE A 13 5.61 -11.46 -6.18
N PRO A 14 6.90 -11.24 -5.85
CA PRO A 14 7.97 -11.51 -6.79
C PRO A 14 7.95 -13.00 -7.17
N ARG A 15 7.80 -13.30 -8.46
CA ARG A 15 8.05 -14.65 -8.98
C ARG A 15 9.56 -14.88 -8.93
N GLY A 16 9.99 -15.99 -8.34
CA GLY A 16 11.34 -16.19 -7.78
C GLY A 16 12.52 -15.62 -8.57
N ALA A 17 13.43 -14.96 -7.83
CA ALA A 17 14.87 -14.69 -8.02
C ALA A 17 15.51 -14.43 -9.41
N GLU A 18 14.80 -14.46 -10.53
CA GLU A 18 15.35 -14.10 -11.84
C GLU A 18 14.92 -12.70 -12.23
N LEU A 19 15.92 -11.86 -12.53
CA LEU A 19 15.88 -10.47 -12.99
C LEU A 19 15.19 -10.30 -14.37
N THR A 20 14.29 -11.20 -14.75
CA THR A 20 13.47 -11.06 -15.94
C THR A 20 12.21 -10.31 -15.58
N THR A 21 11.87 -9.32 -16.40
CA THR A 21 10.64 -8.52 -16.40
C THR A 21 9.40 -9.39 -16.69
N GLU A 22 9.25 -10.51 -15.98
CA GLU A 22 8.17 -11.46 -16.11
C GLU A 22 7.01 -11.02 -15.22
N ALA A 23 5.78 -11.23 -15.71
CA ALA A 23 4.55 -10.71 -15.12
C ALA A 23 4.44 -11.01 -13.61
N ALA A 24 4.60 -9.97 -12.79
CA ALA A 24 4.32 -10.07 -11.37
C ALA A 24 2.83 -10.38 -11.20
N HIS A 25 2.53 -11.40 -10.39
CA HIS A 25 1.14 -11.78 -10.15
C HIS A 25 0.60 -10.99 -8.96
N PRO A 26 -0.66 -10.52 -9.04
CA PRO A 26 -1.30 -9.90 -7.89
C PRO A 26 -1.33 -10.88 -6.73
N MET A 27 -1.11 -10.37 -5.52
CA MET A 27 -1.24 -11.16 -4.31
C MET A 27 -2.64 -11.79 -4.22
N PRO A 28 -2.76 -13.04 -3.73
CA PRO A 28 -4.06 -13.66 -3.48
C PRO A 28 -4.95 -12.75 -2.61
N GLY A 29 -6.16 -12.47 -3.08
CA GLY A 29 -7.11 -11.59 -2.38
C GLY A 29 -6.84 -10.09 -2.49
N ALA A 30 -5.75 -9.65 -3.12
CA ALA A 30 -5.44 -8.22 -3.30
C ALA A 30 -6.51 -7.51 -4.14
N ALA A 31 -6.98 -8.14 -5.22
CA ALA A 31 -8.02 -7.55 -6.07
C ALA A 31 -9.33 -7.29 -5.31
N GLN A 32 -9.76 -8.27 -4.49
CA GLN A 32 -10.94 -8.11 -3.65
C GLN A 32 -10.74 -7.03 -2.58
N ALA A 33 -9.57 -7.02 -1.92
CA ALA A 33 -9.25 -6.05 -0.88
C ALA A 33 -9.23 -4.61 -1.43
N LEU A 34 -8.58 -4.39 -2.58
CA LEU A 34 -8.59 -3.08 -3.25
C LEU A 34 -9.97 -2.70 -3.78
N GLY A 35 -10.77 -3.68 -4.22
CA GLY A 35 -12.17 -3.49 -4.58
C GLY A 35 -12.98 -2.78 -3.50
N HIS A 36 -12.82 -3.18 -2.24
CA HIS A 36 -13.51 -2.55 -1.12
C HIS A 36 -13.07 -1.10 -0.86
N LEU A 37 -11.84 -0.74 -1.20
CA LEU A 37 -11.36 0.64 -1.06
C LEU A 37 -11.79 1.53 -2.23
N ALA A 38 -11.90 0.97 -3.44
CA ALA A 38 -12.22 1.72 -4.65
C ALA A 38 -13.57 2.44 -4.59
N ASP A 39 -14.50 1.97 -3.76
CA ASP A 39 -15.81 2.61 -3.56
C ASP A 39 -15.72 3.98 -2.86
N SER A 40 -14.67 4.22 -2.07
CA SER A 40 -14.51 5.43 -1.23
C SER A 40 -13.22 6.18 -1.47
N TYR A 41 -12.27 5.60 -2.20
CA TYR A 41 -10.93 6.13 -2.39
C TYR A 41 -10.44 6.04 -3.82
N GLU A 42 -9.63 7.03 -4.18
CA GLU A 42 -8.76 6.93 -5.35
C GLU A 42 -7.53 6.06 -5.00
N LEU A 43 -7.33 5.00 -5.78
CA LEU A 43 -6.25 4.05 -5.62
C LEU A 43 -5.03 4.47 -6.45
N VAL A 44 -3.87 4.61 -5.83
CA VAL A 44 -2.66 5.14 -6.47
C VAL A 44 -1.43 4.29 -6.14
N VAL A 45 -0.76 3.75 -7.17
CA VAL A 45 0.58 3.17 -7.03
C VAL A 45 1.63 4.27 -7.01
N VAL A 46 2.55 4.20 -6.06
CA VAL A 46 3.76 5.02 -6.04
C VAL A 46 4.95 4.19 -6.49
N GLY A 47 5.55 4.55 -7.62
CA GLY A 47 6.65 3.84 -8.27
C GLY A 47 6.23 3.21 -9.60
N ASP A 48 7.11 2.36 -10.14
CA ASP A 48 6.89 1.67 -11.42
C ASP A 48 6.36 0.25 -11.16
N PRO A 49 5.05 -0.01 -11.32
CA PRO A 49 4.50 -1.34 -11.15
C PRO A 49 4.95 -2.25 -12.30
N PRO A 50 5.22 -3.55 -12.03
CA PRO A 50 5.51 -4.52 -13.08
C PRO A 50 4.46 -4.50 -14.19
N ARG A 51 4.89 -4.62 -15.45
CA ARG A 51 3.98 -4.60 -16.61
C ARG A 51 2.86 -5.62 -16.45
N GLY A 52 1.63 -5.19 -16.72
CA GLY A 52 0.44 -6.04 -16.67
C GLY A 52 -0.11 -6.30 -15.27
N VAL A 53 0.55 -5.87 -14.20
CA VAL A 53 0.05 -6.11 -12.83
C VAL A 53 -1.23 -5.31 -12.56
N LEU A 54 -1.31 -4.07 -13.07
CA LEU A 54 -2.48 -3.22 -12.90
C LEU A 54 -3.69 -3.73 -13.69
N ASP A 55 -3.44 -4.34 -14.85
CA ASP A 55 -4.49 -4.91 -15.70
C ASP A 55 -5.18 -6.12 -15.03
N ALA A 56 -4.57 -6.71 -13.99
CA ALA A 56 -5.16 -7.79 -13.22
C ALA A 56 -6.20 -7.32 -12.19
N PHE A 57 -6.36 -6.01 -12.00
CA PHE A 57 -7.33 -5.42 -11.10
C PHE A 57 -8.54 -4.88 -11.88
N GLU A 58 -9.74 -5.31 -11.53
CA GLU A 58 -10.99 -4.83 -12.13
C GLU A 58 -11.43 -3.45 -11.61
N VAL A 59 -10.52 -2.70 -10.99
CA VAL A 59 -10.75 -1.37 -10.42
C VAL A 59 -9.77 -0.35 -10.98
N PRO A 60 -10.16 0.93 -11.12
CA PRO A 60 -9.26 1.96 -11.61
C PRO A 60 -8.14 2.22 -10.61
N ILE A 61 -6.90 1.96 -11.01
CA ILE A 61 -5.69 2.26 -10.24
C ILE A 61 -4.82 3.22 -11.04
N GLN A 62 -4.48 4.36 -10.44
CA GLN A 62 -3.54 5.32 -11.01
C GLN A 62 -2.11 4.96 -10.63
N SER A 63 -1.13 5.46 -11.38
CA SER A 63 0.28 5.38 -11.00
C SER A 63 0.91 6.78 -10.98
N THR A 64 1.85 6.96 -10.06
CA THR A 64 2.70 8.14 -9.93
C THR A 64 4.11 7.70 -9.58
N SER A 65 5.12 8.46 -9.99
CA SER A 65 6.51 8.18 -9.62
C SER A 65 6.77 8.42 -8.12
N ASP A 66 6.10 9.43 -7.57
CA ASP A 66 6.37 9.96 -6.23
C ASP A 66 5.09 10.28 -5.47
N LEU A 67 5.18 10.24 -4.13
CA LEU A 67 4.14 10.77 -3.25
C LEU A 67 4.06 12.29 -3.40
N PRO A 68 2.84 12.87 -3.44
CA PRO A 68 2.72 14.32 -3.45
C PRO A 68 3.25 14.91 -2.12
N PRO A 69 3.85 16.11 -2.15
CA PRO A 69 4.37 16.76 -0.95
C PRO A 69 3.27 17.14 0.04
N GLU A 70 2.05 17.34 -0.45
CA GLU A 70 0.86 17.66 0.34
C GLU A 70 -0.29 16.73 -0.09
N PRO A 71 -0.35 15.49 0.43
CA PRO A 71 -1.46 14.59 0.14
C PRO A 71 -2.77 15.13 0.74
N ALA A 72 -3.89 14.79 0.10
CA ALA A 72 -5.21 15.16 0.62
C ALA A 72 -5.41 14.63 2.05
N PHE A 73 -6.03 15.44 2.92
CA PHE A 73 -6.33 15.02 4.29
C PHE A 73 -7.15 13.72 4.30
N GLY A 74 -6.81 12.78 5.20
CA GLY A 74 -7.44 11.46 5.24
C GLY A 74 -6.88 10.46 4.22
N SER A 75 -5.84 10.83 3.46
CA SER A 75 -5.12 9.87 2.63
C SER A 75 -4.27 8.91 3.46
N TRP A 76 -4.04 7.73 2.90
CA TRP A 76 -3.24 6.67 3.51
C TRP A 76 -2.10 6.23 2.60
N LEU A 77 -0.99 5.79 3.20
CA LEU A 77 0.07 5.05 2.54
C LEU A 77 0.15 3.65 3.14
N ILE A 78 0.05 2.63 2.30
CA ILE A 78 0.28 1.22 2.65
C ILE A 78 1.63 0.82 2.04
N THR A 79 2.54 0.29 2.86
CA THR A 79 3.90 -0.08 2.47
C THR A 79 4.33 -1.34 3.23
N ASP A 80 5.24 -2.12 2.65
CA ASP A 80 5.96 -3.18 3.35
C ASP A 80 7.42 -2.80 3.69
N ASP A 81 7.86 -1.61 3.28
CA ASP A 81 9.18 -1.07 3.58
C ASP A 81 9.15 -0.29 4.91
N PRO A 82 9.85 -0.76 5.96
CA PRO A 82 9.96 -0.01 7.20
C PRO A 82 10.69 1.35 7.03
N GLY A 83 11.47 1.53 5.96
CA GLY A 83 12.17 2.77 5.62
C GLY A 83 11.28 3.91 5.14
N SER A 84 10.13 3.60 4.51
CA SER A 84 9.21 4.60 3.94
C SER A 84 8.61 5.57 4.96
N CYS A 85 8.66 5.25 6.26
CA CYS A 85 8.23 6.15 7.33
C CYS A 85 9.11 7.41 7.46
N LEU A 86 10.39 7.36 7.04
CA LEU A 86 11.32 8.49 7.17
C LEU A 86 11.04 9.64 6.20
N ALA A 87 10.39 9.34 5.08
CA ALA A 87 10.10 10.29 4.00
C ALA A 87 8.60 10.65 3.91
N ARG A 88 7.82 10.37 4.97
CA ARG A 88 6.36 10.55 4.98
C ARG A 88 5.96 12.04 4.92
N PRO A 89 5.17 12.47 3.93
CA PRO A 89 4.56 13.79 3.93
C PRO A 89 3.64 14.03 5.15
N PRO A 90 3.56 15.26 5.68
CA PRO A 90 2.66 15.57 6.79
C PRO A 90 1.19 15.33 6.40
N GLY A 91 0.38 14.84 7.35
CA GLY A 91 -1.04 14.57 7.13
C GLY A 91 -1.37 13.22 6.47
N LEU A 92 -0.37 12.49 5.98
CA LEU A 92 -0.52 11.14 5.45
C LEU A 92 -0.51 10.12 6.60
N LYS A 93 -1.56 9.30 6.69
CA LYS A 93 -1.59 8.16 7.63
C LYS A 93 -0.82 6.98 7.01
N THR A 94 -0.06 6.23 7.79
CA THR A 94 0.75 5.11 7.28
C THR A 94 0.40 3.77 7.92
N ILE A 95 0.31 2.74 7.08
CA ILE A 95 0.18 1.34 7.47
C ILE A 95 1.39 0.56 6.96
N LEU A 96 2.13 -0.07 7.87
CA LEU A 96 3.14 -1.06 7.52
C LEU A 96 2.49 -2.44 7.46
N ILE A 97 2.63 -3.14 6.33
CA ILE A 97 2.21 -4.54 6.17
C ILE A 97 3.42 -5.48 6.17
N GLY A 98 3.21 -6.74 6.53
CA GLY A 98 4.23 -7.78 6.43
C GLY A 98 4.43 -8.57 7.72
N PRO A 99 5.27 -9.64 7.69
CA PRO A 99 5.54 -10.44 8.87
C PRO A 99 6.15 -9.55 9.96
N ARG A 100 5.55 -9.60 11.16
CA ARG A 100 5.96 -8.83 12.35
C ARG A 100 7.48 -8.70 12.39
N ARG A 101 7.98 -7.46 12.45
CA ARG A 101 9.41 -7.13 12.51
C ARG A 101 10.13 -8.11 13.45
N PRO A 102 11.32 -8.64 13.09
CA PRO A 102 12.19 -9.20 14.11
C PRO A 102 12.41 -8.12 15.17
N ALA A 103 12.32 -8.48 16.45
CA ALA A 103 12.44 -7.56 17.58
C ALA A 103 13.84 -6.93 17.61
N THR A 104 14.09 -5.91 16.81
CA THR A 104 15.33 -5.15 16.81
C THR A 104 15.21 -4.02 17.83
N ASN A 105 16.24 -3.87 18.69
CA ASN A 105 16.38 -2.80 19.69
C ASN A 105 16.53 -1.37 19.10
N LYS A 106 16.25 -1.16 17.81
CA LYS A 106 16.26 0.19 17.21
C LYS A 106 14.96 0.92 17.57
N PRO A 107 14.99 2.26 17.75
CA PRO A 107 13.78 3.04 17.93
C PRO A 107 12.81 2.73 16.79
N ALA A 108 11.61 2.28 17.13
CA ALA A 108 10.61 1.92 16.14
C ALA A 108 10.29 3.16 15.30
N LEU A 109 10.58 3.11 14.00
CA LEU A 109 9.94 3.99 13.03
C LEU A 109 8.44 3.77 13.18
N ARG A 110 7.73 4.82 13.61
CA ARG A 110 6.33 4.74 14.04
C ARG A 110 5.43 4.93 12.83
N PHE A 111 4.98 3.82 12.28
CA PHE A 111 3.80 3.78 11.45
C PHE A 111 2.56 4.06 12.32
N ASP A 112 1.52 4.65 11.74
CA ASP A 112 0.28 4.90 12.48
C ASP A 112 -0.46 3.59 12.79
N VAL A 113 -0.28 2.58 11.92
CA VAL A 113 -0.82 1.23 12.04
C VAL A 113 0.22 0.21 11.57
N GLU A 114 0.27 -0.96 12.21
CA GLU A 114 0.90 -2.16 11.67
C GLU A 114 -0.18 -3.21 11.39
N ALA A 115 -0.14 -3.82 10.20
CA ALA A 115 -1.07 -4.86 9.79
C ALA A 115 -0.31 -6.10 9.30
N ARG A 116 -0.93 -7.27 9.39
CA ARG A 116 -0.30 -8.53 8.97
C ARG A 116 -0.08 -8.60 7.47
N ASP A 117 -1.07 -8.13 6.72
CA ASP A 117 -1.18 -8.22 5.27
C ASP A 117 -2.10 -7.11 4.74
N LEU A 118 -2.23 -7.03 3.41
CA LEU A 118 -3.07 -6.03 2.75
C LEU A 118 -4.54 -6.13 3.17
N ASN A 119 -5.07 -7.33 3.39
CA ASN A 119 -6.48 -7.50 3.77
C ASN A 119 -6.73 -6.91 5.17
N ALA A 120 -5.85 -7.21 6.13
CA ALA A 120 -5.90 -6.61 7.46
C ALA A 120 -5.76 -5.08 7.41
N ALA A 121 -4.91 -4.54 6.53
CA ALA A 121 -4.76 -3.10 6.35
C ALA A 121 -6.06 -2.44 5.82
N VAL A 122 -6.70 -3.06 4.82
CA VAL A 122 -7.99 -2.58 4.29
C VAL A 122 -9.07 -2.55 5.37
N VAL A 123 -9.18 -3.61 6.16
CA VAL A 123 -10.16 -3.67 7.28
C VAL A 123 -9.91 -2.55 8.29
N GLU A 124 -8.64 -2.27 8.64
CA GLU A 124 -8.31 -1.18 9.56
C GLU A 124 -8.71 0.18 8.98
N ILE A 125 -8.41 0.45 7.70
CA ILE A 125 -8.76 1.71 7.03
C ILE A 125 -10.27 1.92 7.07
N LEU A 126 -11.04 0.93 6.61
CA LEU A 126 -12.51 1.01 6.56
C LEU A 126 -13.11 1.18 7.96
N THR A 127 -12.56 0.48 8.96
CA THR A 127 -13.01 0.61 10.35
C THR A 127 -12.77 2.02 10.89
N ARG A 128 -11.62 2.63 10.56
CA ARG A 128 -11.29 3.98 11.01
C ARG A 128 -12.09 5.06 10.30
N GLU A 129 -12.42 4.89 9.02
CA GLU A 129 -13.33 5.82 8.34
C GLU A 129 -14.73 5.75 8.93
N ALA A 130 -15.22 4.55 9.26
CA ALA A 130 -16.54 4.40 9.86
C ALA A 130 -16.68 5.08 11.24
N MET A 131 -15.55 5.34 11.91
CA MET A 131 -15.51 5.99 13.22
C MET A 131 -15.10 7.47 13.17
N ALA A 132 -14.72 7.99 12.00
CA ALA A 132 -14.29 9.37 11.80
C ALA A 132 -15.48 10.28 11.44
#